data_AF-A0A563UJ77-F1
#
_entry.id   AF-A0A563UJ77-F1
#
_cell.length_a   1.000
_cell.length_b   1.000
_cell.length_c   1.000
_cell.angle_alpha   90.00
_cell.angle_beta   90.00
_cell.angle_gamma   90.00
#
_symmetry.space_group_name_H-M   'P 1'
#
loop_
_entity.id
_entity.type
_entity.pdbx_description
1 polymer ?
#
loop_
_entity_poly.entity_id
_entity_poly.type
_entity_poly.pdbx_seq_one_letter_code
_entity_poly.pdbx_strand_id
1 'polypeptide(L)'
;MVKVDARPRWANDSVNALKIGLGYIKYIECGNENDRWWKGNNATQTPEEYAANMSAFYDGHKGTLGKNAGVKTADPAMRVVMGGLATADTSYVRRMINWCKTNRGYLPNGKVNLCFDVINYHWYVNDGDIFSHQRATTGVAPELSGACKVADGFVKIANGMPVWLTETGYDINPKSYQHAPAIGNKTVLQTQADWILRTALMYKRHGIDRLFFYQLFDAEKNGEEQYMTSGLAESPKRRPAADFILQVNKLMGNYRYAGTVSANPLVDRYKLGSKTMYVLVVPDQQSKVTDYKLDMTGHKTSLVHIPQAGSNMMNTSKVSPVDGKLLLKVSETPVFVELVD
;
A
#
# COMPACT_ATOMS: atom_id res chain seq x y z
N MET A 1 -13.06 31.70 10.90
CA MET A 1 -13.40 31.43 12.33
C MET A 1 -14.21 30.15 12.37
N VAL A 2 -13.71 29.11 13.02
CA VAL A 2 -14.44 27.83 13.16
C VAL A 2 -15.63 28.09 14.09
N LYS A 3 -16.84 27.82 13.61
CA LYS A 3 -18.08 27.92 14.40
C LYS A 3 -18.51 26.51 14.81
N VAL A 4 -19.03 26.38 16.02
CA VAL A 4 -19.52 25.10 16.54
C VAL A 4 -21.01 25.20 16.83
N ASP A 5 -21.78 24.18 16.45
CA ASP A 5 -23.17 24.04 16.87
C ASP A 5 -23.20 23.39 18.26
N ALA A 6 -23.49 24.20 19.27
CA ALA A 6 -23.54 23.79 20.67
C ALA A 6 -24.89 23.15 21.07
N ARG A 7 -25.80 22.90 20.12
CA ARG A 7 -27.05 22.18 20.41
C ARG A 7 -26.75 20.69 20.56
N PRO A 8 -27.29 20.02 21.59
CA PRO A 8 -27.19 18.57 21.71
C PRO A 8 -28.03 17.91 20.59
N ARG A 9 -27.57 16.78 20.04
CA ARG A 9 -28.30 16.09 18.96
C ARG A 9 -29.59 15.43 19.47
N TRP A 10 -29.62 15.05 20.74
CA TRP A 10 -30.79 14.56 21.49
C TRP A 10 -30.63 14.84 22.98
N ALA A 11 -31.67 14.59 23.79
CA ALA A 11 -31.63 14.84 25.23
C ALA A 11 -30.45 14.11 25.91
N ASN A 12 -29.66 14.85 26.69
CA ASN A 12 -28.44 14.41 27.38
C ASN A 12 -27.25 14.01 26.48
N ASP A 13 -27.29 14.32 25.18
CA ASP A 13 -26.10 14.18 24.33
C ASP A 13 -25.03 15.23 24.69
N SER A 14 -23.76 14.87 24.49
CA SER A 14 -22.66 15.81 24.67
C SER A 14 -22.70 16.87 23.58
N VAL A 15 -22.65 18.16 23.95
CA VAL A 15 -22.58 19.24 22.98
C VAL A 15 -21.22 19.25 22.28
N ASN A 16 -21.20 19.68 21.02
CA ASN A 16 -19.93 19.82 20.31
C ASN A 16 -19.07 20.89 20.98
N ALA A 17 -17.82 20.53 21.30
CA ALA A 17 -16.82 21.44 21.80
C ALA A 17 -15.82 21.79 20.69
N LEU A 18 -15.41 23.05 20.62
CA LEU A 18 -14.36 23.47 19.70
C LEU A 18 -13.03 22.80 20.10
N LYS A 19 -12.50 21.96 19.21
CA LYS A 19 -11.20 21.31 19.35
C LYS A 19 -10.32 21.66 18.16
N ILE A 20 -9.30 22.49 18.38
CA ILE A 20 -8.35 22.94 17.35
C ILE A 20 -6.92 22.70 17.82
N GLY A 21 -5.97 22.54 16.89
CA GLY A 21 -4.55 22.40 17.21
C GLY A 21 -4.13 21.09 17.88
N LEU A 22 -5.01 20.07 17.91
CA LEU A 22 -4.71 18.77 18.54
C LEU A 22 -3.64 17.96 17.81
N GLY A 23 -3.48 18.21 16.51
CA GLY A 23 -2.51 17.50 15.68
C GLY A 23 -2.81 16.01 15.51
N TYR A 24 -4.06 15.56 15.66
CA TYR A 24 -4.42 14.14 15.52
C TYR A 24 -4.53 13.68 14.06
N ILE A 25 -5.06 14.53 13.19
CA ILE A 25 -5.16 14.26 11.75
C ILE A 25 -3.98 14.93 11.06
N LYS A 26 -3.27 14.15 10.23
CA LYS A 26 -2.07 14.61 9.48
C LYS A 26 -2.25 14.59 7.98
N TYR A 27 -3.21 13.80 7.51
CA TYR A 27 -3.52 13.58 6.11
C TYR A 27 -5.02 13.66 5.92
N ILE A 28 -5.44 14.21 4.78
CA ILE A 28 -6.85 14.19 4.37
C ILE A 28 -6.92 13.84 2.89
N GLU A 29 -7.75 12.85 2.56
CA GLU A 29 -8.00 12.41 1.21
C GLU A 29 -9.26 13.07 0.65
N CYS A 30 -9.20 13.53 -0.60
CA CYS A 30 -10.32 14.24 -1.24
C CYS A 30 -11.06 13.34 -2.23
N GLY A 31 -12.15 12.72 -1.76
CA GLY A 31 -12.91 11.77 -2.56
C GLY A 31 -12.29 10.37 -2.53
N ASN A 32 -12.84 9.47 -3.32
CA ASN A 32 -12.39 8.09 -3.46
C ASN A 32 -12.79 7.61 -4.84
N GLU A 33 -11.87 7.01 -5.60
CA GLU A 33 -12.14 6.40 -6.91
C GLU A 33 -12.98 7.30 -7.82
N ASN A 34 -12.53 8.54 -8.01
CA ASN A 34 -13.24 9.51 -8.85
C ASN A 34 -13.23 9.10 -10.34
N ASP A 35 -12.53 8.03 -10.71
CA ASP A 35 -12.51 7.39 -12.03
C ASP A 35 -13.33 6.09 -12.11
N ARG A 36 -14.16 5.76 -11.10
CA ARG A 36 -14.97 4.52 -11.07
C ARG A 36 -16.04 4.43 -12.18
N TRP A 37 -15.71 3.78 -13.27
CA TRP A 37 -16.61 3.60 -14.43
C TRP A 37 -17.92 2.87 -14.10
N TRP A 38 -17.97 2.08 -13.01
CA TRP A 38 -19.12 1.24 -12.67
C TRP A 38 -20.27 1.93 -11.92
N LYS A 39 -20.12 3.19 -11.50
CA LYS A 39 -21.20 3.96 -10.82
C LYS A 39 -21.80 5.08 -11.69
N GLY A 40 -21.38 5.17 -12.95
CA GLY A 40 -21.88 6.14 -13.92
C GLY A 40 -21.42 7.58 -13.67
N ASN A 41 -21.80 8.48 -14.58
CA ASN A 41 -21.22 9.84 -14.68
C ASN A 41 -21.35 10.69 -13.41
N ASN A 42 -22.42 10.51 -12.62
CA ASN A 42 -22.63 11.28 -11.39
C ASN A 42 -21.64 10.90 -10.27
N ALA A 43 -20.98 9.76 -10.40
CA ALA A 43 -20.02 9.24 -9.42
C ALA A 43 -18.57 9.31 -9.91
N THR A 44 -18.35 9.86 -11.12
CA THR A 44 -17.05 9.98 -11.78
C THR A 44 -16.72 11.44 -12.10
N GLN A 45 -15.43 11.75 -12.16
CA GLN A 45 -14.90 13.02 -12.62
C GLN A 45 -13.86 12.73 -13.70
N THR A 46 -13.84 13.54 -14.76
CA THR A 46 -12.68 13.63 -15.65
C THR A 46 -11.46 14.16 -14.88
N PRO A 47 -10.22 13.94 -15.38
CA PRO A 47 -9.03 14.48 -14.74
C PRO A 47 -9.08 15.99 -14.49
N GLU A 48 -9.64 16.76 -15.41
CA GLU A 48 -9.74 18.22 -15.30
C GLU A 48 -10.79 18.64 -14.29
N GLU A 49 -11.96 18.00 -14.26
CA GLU A 49 -12.98 18.22 -13.22
C GLU A 49 -12.44 17.87 -11.85
N TYR A 50 -11.71 16.77 -11.74
CA TYR A 50 -11.13 16.38 -10.48
C TYR A 50 -10.00 17.34 -10.04
N ALA A 51 -9.16 17.80 -10.96
CA ALA A 51 -8.16 18.83 -10.66
C ALA A 51 -8.81 20.16 -10.21
N ALA A 52 -9.93 20.56 -10.80
CA ALA A 52 -10.70 21.73 -10.36
C ALA A 52 -11.27 21.54 -8.94
N ASN A 53 -11.89 20.37 -8.68
CA ASN A 53 -12.38 19.98 -7.35
C ASN A 53 -11.24 20.00 -6.31
N MET A 54 -10.15 19.30 -6.60
CA MET A 54 -8.94 19.28 -5.77
C MET A 54 -8.39 20.68 -5.52
N SER A 55 -8.41 21.56 -6.53
CA SER A 55 -7.95 22.92 -6.37
C SER A 55 -8.82 23.73 -5.41
N ALA A 56 -10.14 23.57 -5.45
CA ALA A 56 -11.04 24.20 -4.48
C ALA A 56 -10.82 23.61 -3.08
N PHE A 57 -10.70 22.29 -2.98
CA PHE A 57 -10.47 21.56 -1.74
C PHE A 57 -9.12 21.88 -1.08
N TYR A 58 -8.05 22.05 -1.87
CA TYR A 58 -6.70 22.25 -1.36
C TYR A 58 -6.57 23.59 -0.64
N ASP A 59 -6.83 24.70 -1.31
CA ASP A 59 -6.58 26.06 -0.80
C ASP A 59 -7.61 27.10 -1.31
N GLY A 60 -8.82 26.64 -1.67
CA GLY A 60 -9.85 27.53 -2.20
C GLY A 60 -9.49 28.10 -3.57
N HIS A 61 -8.81 27.30 -4.40
CA HIS A 61 -8.22 27.71 -5.69
C HIS A 61 -7.32 28.94 -5.55
N LYS A 62 -6.24 28.80 -4.78
CA LYS A 62 -5.31 29.91 -4.45
C LYS A 62 -6.05 31.09 -3.78
N GLY A 63 -7.08 30.79 -2.99
CA GLY A 63 -7.88 31.78 -2.27
C GLY A 63 -8.97 32.50 -3.06
N THR A 64 -9.20 32.21 -4.35
CA THR A 64 -10.25 32.89 -5.13
C THR A 64 -11.66 32.55 -4.66
N LEU A 65 -11.84 31.42 -3.96
CA LEU A 65 -13.10 31.00 -3.34
C LEU A 65 -13.33 31.61 -1.94
N GLY A 66 -12.46 32.53 -1.52
CA GLY A 66 -12.57 33.26 -0.27
C GLY A 66 -11.68 32.71 0.85
N LYS A 67 -11.45 33.57 1.86
CA LYS A 67 -10.46 33.35 2.94
C LYS A 67 -10.70 32.19 3.91
N ASN A 68 -11.77 31.42 3.73
CA ASN A 68 -12.09 30.26 4.57
C ASN A 68 -12.30 28.98 3.73
N ALA A 69 -11.98 29.01 2.43
CA ALA A 69 -12.12 27.86 1.55
C ALA A 69 -10.80 27.07 1.50
N GLY A 70 -10.91 25.74 1.56
CA GLY A 70 -9.81 24.80 1.38
C GLY A 70 -9.11 24.35 2.68
N VAL A 71 -8.53 23.16 2.62
CA VAL A 71 -7.83 22.49 3.73
C VAL A 71 -6.64 23.31 4.22
N LYS A 72 -5.81 23.84 3.30
CA LYS A 72 -4.61 24.62 3.64
C LYS A 72 -4.93 25.92 4.35
N THR A 73 -6.13 26.45 4.14
CA THR A 73 -6.63 27.64 4.85
C THR A 73 -7.00 27.32 6.29
N ALA A 74 -7.47 26.09 6.57
CA ALA A 74 -7.78 25.63 7.91
C ALA A 74 -6.55 25.13 8.68
N ASP A 75 -5.67 24.38 8.01
CA ASP A 75 -4.41 23.87 8.54
C ASP A 75 -3.35 23.81 7.42
N PRO A 76 -2.40 24.77 7.39
CA PRO A 76 -1.33 24.78 6.39
C PRO A 76 -0.41 23.55 6.43
N ALA A 77 -0.31 22.86 7.56
CA ALA A 77 0.55 21.69 7.75
C ALA A 77 -0.12 20.36 7.35
N MET A 78 -1.45 20.34 7.19
CA MET A 78 -2.21 19.16 6.73
C MET A 78 -1.73 18.70 5.36
N ARG A 79 -1.44 17.42 5.18
CA ARG A 79 -1.08 16.85 3.87
C ARG A 79 -2.35 16.44 3.12
N VAL A 80 -2.54 16.97 1.92
CA VAL A 80 -3.70 16.63 1.07
C VAL A 80 -3.33 15.48 0.14
N VAL A 81 -4.05 14.38 0.25
CA VAL A 81 -3.90 13.19 -0.59
C VAL A 81 -4.96 13.25 -1.69
N MET A 82 -4.57 13.09 -2.96
CA MET A 82 -5.59 12.87 -3.98
C MET A 82 -6.29 11.55 -3.71
N GLY A 83 -7.56 11.44 -4.09
CA GLY A 83 -8.35 10.23 -4.01
C GLY A 83 -7.69 9.10 -4.79
N GLY A 84 -7.69 7.90 -4.21
CA GLY A 84 -7.19 6.71 -4.88
C GLY A 84 -7.93 6.46 -6.19
N LEU A 85 -7.20 6.40 -7.30
CA LEU A 85 -7.73 6.03 -8.61
C LEU A 85 -7.99 4.51 -8.70
N ALA A 86 -9.18 4.11 -9.15
CA ALA A 86 -9.59 2.73 -9.34
C ALA A 86 -9.00 2.09 -10.60
N THR A 87 -8.91 2.82 -11.71
CA THR A 87 -8.27 2.32 -12.95
C THR A 87 -6.76 2.37 -12.82
N ALA A 88 -6.23 3.19 -11.90
CA ALA A 88 -4.81 3.42 -11.70
C ALA A 88 -4.09 3.92 -12.98
N ASP A 89 -4.77 4.74 -13.78
CA ASP A 89 -4.18 5.30 -15.00
C ASP A 89 -3.32 6.53 -14.70
N THR A 90 -2.02 6.41 -14.94
CA THR A 90 -1.06 7.53 -14.80
C THR A 90 -1.36 8.69 -15.74
N SER A 91 -2.06 8.47 -16.86
CA SER A 91 -2.49 9.54 -17.77
C SER A 91 -3.49 10.49 -17.10
N TYR A 92 -4.34 9.96 -16.20
CA TYR A 92 -5.26 10.73 -15.39
C TYR A 92 -4.50 11.76 -14.55
N VAL A 93 -3.48 11.33 -13.81
CA VAL A 93 -2.65 12.22 -12.99
C VAL A 93 -1.88 13.22 -13.85
N ARG A 94 -1.38 12.80 -15.03
CA ARG A 94 -0.69 13.71 -15.97
C ARG A 94 -1.59 14.86 -16.40
N ARG A 95 -2.85 14.57 -16.69
CA ARG A 95 -3.84 15.58 -17.07
C ARG A 95 -4.20 16.50 -15.91
N MET A 96 -4.30 15.99 -14.68
CA MET A 96 -4.45 16.83 -13.49
C MET A 96 -3.26 17.79 -13.29
N ILE A 97 -2.02 17.31 -13.48
CA ILE A 97 -0.81 18.14 -13.40
C ILE A 97 -0.84 19.22 -14.48
N ASN A 98 -1.21 18.88 -15.72
CA ASN A 98 -1.33 19.84 -16.81
C ASN A 98 -2.43 20.89 -16.53
N TRP A 99 -3.56 20.47 -15.97
CA TRP A 99 -4.61 21.39 -15.54
C TRP A 99 -4.09 22.36 -14.48
N CYS A 100 -3.33 21.87 -13.49
CA CYS A 100 -2.70 22.73 -12.48
C CYS A 100 -1.71 23.71 -13.11
N LYS A 101 -0.91 23.27 -14.07
CA LYS A 101 0.01 24.14 -14.80
C LYS A 101 -0.73 25.30 -15.49
N THR A 102 -1.85 25.01 -16.15
CA THR A 102 -2.65 26.02 -16.86
C THR A 102 -3.42 26.95 -15.92
N ASN A 103 -4.06 26.40 -14.88
CA ASN A 103 -5.04 27.16 -14.07
C ASN A 103 -4.48 27.65 -12.74
N ARG A 104 -3.49 26.94 -12.18
CA ARG A 104 -2.82 27.32 -10.93
C ARG A 104 -1.48 27.99 -11.17
N GLY A 105 -0.79 27.67 -12.26
CA GLY A 105 0.51 28.25 -12.62
C GLY A 105 1.65 27.58 -11.87
N TYR A 106 2.66 28.39 -11.50
CA TYR A 106 3.90 27.94 -10.89
C TYR A 106 4.13 28.60 -9.53
N LEU A 107 4.79 27.89 -8.64
CA LEU A 107 5.35 28.42 -7.40
C LEU A 107 6.61 29.26 -7.70
N PRO A 108 7.06 30.13 -6.76
CA PRO A 108 8.27 30.95 -6.96
C PRO A 108 9.55 30.14 -7.28
N ASN A 109 9.61 28.88 -6.87
CA ASN A 109 10.72 27.97 -7.16
C ASN A 109 10.62 27.27 -8.53
N GLY A 110 9.69 27.67 -9.39
CA GLY A 110 9.50 27.13 -10.73
C GLY A 110 8.77 25.78 -10.80
N LYS A 111 8.37 25.18 -9.66
CA LYS A 111 7.54 23.98 -9.66
C LYS A 111 6.08 24.32 -9.97
N VAL A 112 5.35 23.41 -10.62
CA VAL A 112 3.89 23.57 -10.82
C VAL A 112 3.21 23.72 -9.46
N ASN A 113 2.28 24.66 -9.35
CA ASN A 113 1.46 24.83 -8.16
C ASN A 113 0.36 23.75 -8.13
N LEU A 114 0.74 22.53 -7.74
CA LEU A 114 -0.16 21.38 -7.62
C LEU A 114 -1.16 21.57 -6.48
N CYS A 115 -2.33 20.95 -6.60
CA CYS A 115 -3.39 20.97 -5.60
C CYS A 115 -3.50 19.67 -4.78
N PHE A 116 -2.39 18.95 -4.64
CA PHE A 116 -2.24 17.75 -3.81
C PHE A 116 -0.78 17.59 -3.42
N ASP A 117 -0.57 16.90 -2.30
CA ASP A 117 0.72 16.67 -1.67
C ASP A 117 1.21 15.21 -1.79
N VAL A 118 0.30 14.30 -2.16
CA VAL A 118 0.52 12.86 -2.30
C VAL A 118 -0.33 12.36 -3.47
N ILE A 119 0.28 11.54 -4.33
CA ILE A 119 -0.42 10.81 -5.39
C ILE A 119 -0.92 9.49 -4.83
N ASN A 120 -2.13 9.08 -5.20
CA ASN A 120 -2.77 7.91 -4.66
C ASN A 120 -3.48 7.10 -5.74
N TYR A 121 -3.46 5.78 -5.60
CA TYR A 121 -4.18 4.85 -6.45
C TYR A 121 -4.56 3.58 -5.71
N HIS A 122 -5.48 2.81 -6.28
CA HIS A 122 -5.88 1.49 -5.82
C HIS A 122 -5.44 0.46 -6.84
N TRP A 123 -5.08 -0.74 -6.37
CA TRP A 123 -4.72 -1.82 -7.27
C TRP A 123 -4.92 -3.17 -6.59
N TYR A 124 -6.05 -3.80 -6.88
CA TYR A 124 -6.35 -5.15 -6.44
C TYR A 124 -5.78 -6.16 -7.45
N VAL A 125 -4.91 -7.05 -6.97
CA VAL A 125 -4.23 -8.01 -7.84
C VAL A 125 -5.10 -9.24 -8.08
N ASN A 126 -5.41 -9.51 -9.35
CA ASN A 126 -6.16 -10.67 -9.83
C ASN A 126 -5.76 -11.00 -11.28
N ASP A 127 -6.39 -12.01 -11.86
CA ASP A 127 -6.19 -12.47 -13.25
C ASP A 127 -6.97 -11.67 -14.31
N GLY A 128 -7.70 -10.63 -13.89
CA GLY A 128 -8.33 -9.68 -14.78
C GLY A 128 -7.38 -8.58 -15.25
N ASP A 129 -7.91 -7.64 -16.03
CA ASP A 129 -7.18 -6.44 -16.44
C ASP A 129 -8.11 -5.23 -16.41
N ILE A 130 -7.78 -4.29 -15.54
CA ILE A 130 -8.59 -3.10 -15.31
C ILE A 130 -8.58 -2.13 -16.50
N PHE A 131 -7.51 -2.12 -17.29
CA PHE A 131 -7.36 -1.22 -18.43
C PHE A 131 -8.17 -1.69 -19.65
N SER A 132 -8.28 -3.00 -19.83
CA SER A 132 -9.13 -3.61 -20.88
C SER A 132 -10.53 -4.01 -20.37
N HIS A 133 -10.79 -3.82 -19.08
CA HIS A 133 -11.98 -4.30 -18.37
C HIS A 133 -12.19 -5.82 -18.52
N GLN A 134 -11.11 -6.59 -18.68
CA GLN A 134 -11.17 -8.04 -18.61
C GLN A 134 -11.60 -8.46 -17.20
N ARG A 135 -12.69 -9.23 -17.13
CA ARG A 135 -13.24 -9.71 -15.88
C ARG A 135 -12.27 -10.68 -15.18
N ALA A 136 -12.03 -10.43 -13.90
CA ALA A 136 -11.28 -11.32 -13.03
C ALA A 136 -12.12 -12.54 -12.61
N THR A 137 -11.45 -13.64 -12.34
CA THR A 137 -12.01 -14.89 -11.81
C THR A 137 -11.33 -15.35 -10.52
N THR A 138 -10.08 -14.95 -10.27
CA THR A 138 -9.33 -15.31 -9.06
C THR A 138 -8.22 -14.30 -8.76
N GLY A 139 -7.83 -14.19 -7.50
CA GLY A 139 -6.63 -13.47 -7.11
C GLY A 139 -5.37 -14.15 -7.66
N VAL A 140 -4.31 -13.38 -7.89
CA VAL A 140 -2.99 -13.90 -8.28
C VAL A 140 -1.89 -13.34 -7.37
N ALA A 141 -0.75 -14.02 -7.31
CA ALA A 141 0.42 -13.52 -6.61
C ALA A 141 0.85 -12.16 -7.17
N PRO A 142 1.28 -11.22 -6.31
CA PRO A 142 1.50 -9.83 -6.69
C PRO A 142 2.50 -9.68 -7.85
N GLU A 143 3.55 -10.51 -7.88
CA GLU A 143 4.61 -10.49 -8.88
C GLU A 143 4.19 -11.02 -10.25
N LEU A 144 3.04 -11.71 -10.35
CA LEU A 144 2.51 -12.25 -11.61
C LEU A 144 1.52 -11.28 -12.30
N SER A 145 1.36 -10.08 -11.75
CA SER A 145 0.41 -9.09 -12.21
C SER A 145 1.07 -7.86 -12.83
N GLY A 146 0.25 -6.92 -13.34
CA GLY A 146 0.71 -5.60 -13.80
C GLY A 146 1.18 -4.65 -12.69
N ALA A 147 1.07 -5.01 -11.40
CA ALA A 147 1.24 -4.11 -10.27
C ALA A 147 2.60 -3.38 -10.26
N CYS A 148 3.71 -4.07 -10.55
CA CYS A 148 5.05 -3.48 -10.62
C CYS A 148 5.11 -2.36 -11.66
N LYS A 149 4.57 -2.60 -12.86
CA LYS A 149 4.56 -1.63 -13.96
C LYS A 149 3.71 -0.41 -13.63
N VAL A 150 2.57 -0.62 -12.96
CA VAL A 150 1.71 0.47 -12.50
C VAL A 150 2.42 1.31 -11.44
N ALA A 151 3.02 0.68 -10.42
CA ALA A 151 3.80 1.37 -9.39
C ALA A 151 4.93 2.22 -9.99
N ASP A 152 5.74 1.65 -10.88
CA ASP A 152 6.82 2.36 -11.56
C ASP A 152 6.30 3.57 -12.34
N GLY A 153 5.13 3.45 -12.99
CA GLY A 153 4.47 4.53 -13.70
C GLY A 153 4.10 5.70 -12.77
N PHE A 154 3.51 5.40 -11.61
CA PHE A 154 3.17 6.42 -10.63
C PHE A 154 4.39 7.06 -9.97
N VAL A 155 5.40 6.28 -9.58
CA VAL A 155 6.64 6.82 -9.02
C VAL A 155 7.35 7.73 -10.03
N LYS A 156 7.34 7.35 -11.31
CA LYS A 156 7.88 8.18 -12.39
C LYS A 156 7.14 9.50 -12.54
N ILE A 157 5.80 9.51 -12.50
CA ILE A 157 5.04 10.75 -12.65
C ILE A 157 5.12 11.65 -11.40
N ALA A 158 5.27 11.05 -10.23
CA ALA A 158 5.35 11.77 -8.96
C ALA A 158 6.60 12.65 -8.85
N ASN A 159 7.70 12.28 -9.53
CA ASN A 159 8.93 13.07 -9.61
C ASN A 159 9.40 13.57 -8.22
N GLY A 160 9.41 12.66 -7.24
CA GLY A 160 9.79 12.93 -5.85
C GLY A 160 8.65 13.34 -4.92
N MET A 161 7.41 13.47 -5.41
CA MET A 161 6.23 13.48 -4.55
C MET A 161 5.95 12.07 -4.01
N PRO A 162 5.49 11.91 -2.75
CA PRO A 162 5.12 10.60 -2.25
C PRO A 162 3.99 9.96 -3.05
N VAL A 163 4.10 8.65 -3.28
CA VAL A 163 3.05 7.83 -3.91
C VAL A 163 2.55 6.81 -2.93
N TRP A 164 1.23 6.78 -2.72
CA TRP A 164 0.57 5.83 -1.84
C TRP A 164 -0.32 4.89 -2.64
N LEU A 165 -0.51 3.69 -2.10
CA LEU A 165 -1.55 2.76 -2.50
C LEU A 165 -2.50 2.58 -1.31
N THR A 166 -3.65 3.25 -1.34
CA THR A 166 -4.59 3.22 -0.20
C THR A 166 -5.54 2.04 -0.17
N GLU A 167 -5.62 1.28 -1.25
CA GLU A 167 -6.40 0.04 -1.27
C GLU A 167 -5.77 -1.04 -2.14
N THR A 168 -5.62 -2.22 -1.54
CA THR A 168 -5.34 -3.51 -2.15
C THR A 168 -5.68 -4.60 -1.14
N GLY A 169 -5.87 -5.83 -1.57
CA GLY A 169 -6.12 -6.94 -0.69
C GLY A 169 -6.54 -8.20 -1.42
N TYR A 170 -6.87 -9.22 -0.65
CA TYR A 170 -7.36 -10.50 -1.16
C TYR A 170 -8.45 -11.01 -0.24
N ASP A 171 -9.52 -11.53 -0.82
CA ASP A 171 -10.55 -12.25 -0.07
C ASP A 171 -10.08 -13.66 0.31
N ILE A 172 -10.83 -14.29 1.20
CA ILE A 172 -10.64 -15.71 1.56
C ILE A 172 -11.82 -16.60 1.12
N ASN A 173 -12.95 -16.02 0.71
CA ASN A 173 -14.06 -16.79 0.17
C ASN A 173 -13.79 -17.17 -1.30
N PRO A 174 -13.73 -18.47 -1.66
CA PRO A 174 -13.40 -18.91 -3.02
C PRO A 174 -14.40 -18.49 -4.10
N LYS A 175 -15.60 -18.00 -3.73
CA LYS A 175 -16.58 -17.47 -4.67
C LYS A 175 -16.31 -16.01 -5.08
N SER A 176 -15.53 -15.27 -4.28
CA SER A 176 -15.08 -13.94 -4.66
C SER A 176 -14.02 -14.07 -5.75
N TYR A 177 -14.10 -13.29 -6.82
CA TYR A 177 -13.03 -13.28 -7.83
C TYR A 177 -11.72 -12.65 -7.32
N GLN A 178 -11.72 -12.01 -6.14
CA GLN A 178 -10.53 -11.44 -5.50
C GLN A 178 -9.88 -12.41 -4.50
N HIS A 179 -10.31 -13.66 -4.44
CA HIS A 179 -9.83 -14.60 -3.43
C HIS A 179 -8.38 -15.02 -3.62
N ALA A 180 -7.66 -15.21 -2.51
CA ALA A 180 -6.43 -15.99 -2.50
C ALA A 180 -6.77 -17.49 -2.54
N PRO A 181 -6.27 -18.29 -3.49
CA PRO A 181 -6.52 -19.73 -3.54
C PRO A 181 -5.64 -20.50 -2.53
N ALA A 182 -6.01 -21.73 -2.22
CA ALA A 182 -5.08 -22.67 -1.59
C ALA A 182 -3.98 -23.06 -2.60
N ILE A 183 -2.72 -23.13 -2.18
CA ILE A 183 -1.58 -23.44 -3.06
C ILE A 183 -0.74 -24.55 -2.43
N GLY A 184 -0.63 -25.68 -3.12
CA GLY A 184 0.03 -26.87 -2.58
C GLY A 184 -0.58 -27.27 -1.24
N ASN A 185 0.26 -27.30 -0.19
CA ASN A 185 -0.17 -27.63 1.18
C ASN A 185 -0.59 -26.40 2.00
N LYS A 186 -0.59 -25.19 1.42
CA LYS A 186 -1.01 -23.97 2.11
C LYS A 186 -2.52 -23.79 2.05
N THR A 187 -3.10 -23.54 3.22
CA THR A 187 -4.49 -23.08 3.35
C THR A 187 -4.67 -21.70 2.71
N VAL A 188 -5.92 -21.35 2.40
CA VAL A 188 -6.30 -20.01 1.90
C VAL A 188 -5.77 -18.88 2.80
N LEU A 189 -5.86 -19.05 4.13
CA LEU A 189 -5.35 -18.04 5.09
C LEU A 189 -3.83 -17.88 5.03
N GLN A 190 -3.09 -18.95 4.73
CA GLN A 190 -1.64 -18.89 4.57
C GLN A 190 -1.26 -18.25 3.24
N THR A 191 -1.94 -18.60 2.14
CA THR A 191 -1.74 -17.93 0.85
C THR A 191 -2.03 -16.43 0.95
N GLN A 192 -3.15 -16.05 1.57
CA GLN A 192 -3.49 -14.64 1.82
C GLN A 192 -2.36 -13.94 2.58
N ALA A 193 -1.80 -14.57 3.62
CA ALA A 193 -0.71 -13.99 4.41
C ALA A 193 0.57 -13.80 3.60
N ASP A 194 0.97 -14.79 2.81
CA ASP A 194 2.14 -14.69 1.93
C ASP A 194 1.94 -13.57 0.90
N TRP A 195 0.78 -13.52 0.25
CA TRP A 195 0.51 -12.53 -0.80
C TRP A 195 0.39 -11.11 -0.26
N ILE A 196 -0.23 -10.92 0.92
CA ILE A 196 -0.27 -9.61 1.60
C ILE A 196 1.16 -9.15 1.94
N LEU A 197 1.99 -10.02 2.51
CA LEU A 197 3.38 -9.66 2.81
C LEU A 197 4.20 -9.39 1.55
N ARG A 198 4.07 -10.23 0.52
CA ARG A 198 4.75 -10.05 -0.77
C ARG A 198 4.34 -8.77 -1.46
N THR A 199 3.06 -8.40 -1.38
CA THR A 199 2.54 -7.12 -1.89
C THR A 199 3.25 -5.94 -1.22
N ALA A 200 3.40 -5.97 0.11
CA ALA A 200 4.12 -4.93 0.84
C ALA A 200 5.61 -4.83 0.43
N LEU A 201 6.28 -5.97 0.31
CA LEU A 201 7.70 -6.02 -0.07
C LEU A 201 7.91 -5.56 -1.53
N MET A 202 7.04 -5.99 -2.44
CA MET A 202 7.03 -5.58 -3.85
C MET A 202 6.84 -4.07 -3.97
N TYR A 203 5.78 -3.49 -3.41
CA TYR A 203 5.55 -2.05 -3.52
C TYR A 203 6.67 -1.21 -2.88
N LYS A 204 7.28 -1.71 -1.79
CA LYS A 204 8.47 -1.08 -1.21
C LYS A 204 9.68 -1.11 -2.15
N ARG A 205 9.87 -2.19 -2.93
CA ARG A 205 10.92 -2.29 -3.97
C ARG A 205 10.67 -1.28 -5.09
N HIS A 206 9.42 -1.09 -5.46
CA HIS A 206 8.98 -0.21 -6.54
C HIS A 206 8.76 1.25 -6.11
N GLY A 207 9.17 1.64 -4.90
CA GLY A 207 9.23 3.04 -4.47
C GLY A 207 7.90 3.63 -3.98
N ILE A 208 6.90 2.80 -3.68
CA ILE A 208 5.66 3.26 -3.02
C ILE A 208 5.96 3.55 -1.54
N ASP A 209 5.60 4.75 -1.08
CA ASP A 209 5.90 5.23 0.26
C ASP A 209 4.97 4.65 1.34
N ARG A 210 3.72 4.35 0.96
CA ARG A 210 2.71 3.86 1.90
C ARG A 210 1.71 2.94 1.23
N LEU A 211 1.38 1.87 1.94
CA LEU A 211 0.46 0.84 1.52
C LEU A 211 -0.60 0.64 2.59
N PHE A 212 -1.86 0.55 2.18
CA PHE A 212 -2.98 0.27 3.06
C PHE A 212 -3.73 -0.94 2.50
N PHE A 213 -3.94 -1.92 3.36
CA PHE A 213 -4.70 -3.11 2.99
C PHE A 213 -6.18 -2.88 3.30
N TYR A 214 -7.02 -3.14 2.30
CA TYR A 214 -8.44 -3.34 2.50
C TYR A 214 -8.60 -4.81 2.92
N GLN A 215 -8.90 -5.13 4.17
CA GLN A 215 -9.19 -4.22 5.31
C GLN A 215 -8.83 -4.91 6.63
N LEU A 216 -9.04 -4.25 7.78
CA LEU A 216 -8.70 -4.87 9.06
C LEU A 216 -9.63 -6.04 9.41
N PHE A 217 -10.94 -5.88 9.23
CA PHE A 217 -11.96 -6.89 9.51
C PHE A 217 -12.79 -7.13 8.26
N ASP A 218 -13.35 -8.33 8.12
CA ASP A 218 -14.30 -8.63 7.05
C ASP A 218 -15.47 -7.63 7.05
N ALA A 219 -15.90 -7.21 5.86
CA ALA A 219 -17.13 -6.44 5.69
C ALA A 219 -18.34 -7.34 5.98
N GLU A 220 -18.28 -8.58 5.53
CA GLU A 220 -19.26 -9.61 5.84
C GLU A 220 -18.58 -10.96 5.99
N LYS A 221 -18.73 -11.56 7.18
CA LYS A 221 -18.16 -12.88 7.47
C LYS A 221 -18.73 -13.90 6.49
N ASN A 222 -17.84 -14.62 5.79
CA ASN A 222 -18.20 -15.59 4.76
C ASN A 222 -18.96 -15.01 3.55
N GLY A 223 -19.02 -13.69 3.37
CA GLY A 223 -19.65 -13.09 2.19
C GLY A 223 -19.00 -13.59 0.91
N GLU A 224 -19.82 -13.85 -0.11
CA GLU A 224 -19.40 -14.45 -1.38
C GLU A 224 -18.99 -13.40 -2.42
N GLU A 225 -19.40 -12.15 -2.18
CA GLU A 225 -19.06 -11.02 -3.03
C GLU A 225 -17.62 -10.54 -2.82
N GLN A 226 -17.12 -9.80 -3.81
CA GLN A 226 -15.83 -9.13 -3.75
C GLN A 226 -15.66 -8.29 -2.48
N TYR A 227 -14.48 -8.36 -1.89
CA TYR A 227 -14.01 -7.60 -0.74
C TYR A 227 -14.73 -7.88 0.59
N MET A 228 -15.70 -8.80 0.62
CA MET A 228 -16.44 -9.13 1.83
C MET A 228 -15.57 -9.81 2.88
N THR A 229 -14.57 -10.58 2.45
CA THR A 229 -13.72 -11.41 3.32
C THR A 229 -12.24 -11.04 3.24
N SER A 230 -11.94 -9.78 2.91
CA SER A 230 -10.56 -9.27 2.78
C SER A 230 -9.93 -8.88 4.12
N GLY A 231 -10.59 -9.17 5.24
CA GLY A 231 -10.10 -8.85 6.57
C GLY A 231 -8.75 -9.52 6.89
N LEU A 232 -7.86 -8.80 7.56
CA LEU A 232 -6.61 -9.36 8.11
C LEU A 232 -6.79 -9.91 9.55
N ALA A 233 -7.96 -9.72 10.14
CA ALA A 233 -8.30 -10.16 11.49
C ALA A 233 -9.79 -10.47 11.65
N GLU A 234 -10.11 -11.21 12.70
CA GLU A 234 -11.46 -11.44 13.22
C GLU A 234 -11.43 -11.10 14.71
N SER A 235 -11.89 -9.91 15.11
CA SER A 235 -11.73 -9.44 16.50
C SER A 235 -12.21 -10.48 17.52
N PRO A 236 -11.40 -10.84 18.54
CA PRO A 236 -10.10 -10.26 18.92
C PRO A 236 -8.86 -10.95 18.31
N LYS A 237 -9.04 -11.91 17.41
CA LYS A 237 -7.99 -12.78 16.84
C LYS A 237 -7.41 -12.21 15.53
N ARG A 238 -6.08 -12.25 15.39
CA ARG A 238 -5.40 -11.96 14.11
C ARG A 238 -5.48 -13.18 13.18
N ARG A 239 -5.60 -12.93 11.86
CA ARG A 239 -5.31 -13.95 10.84
C ARG A 239 -3.80 -14.01 10.61
N PRO A 240 -3.29 -15.08 9.95
CA PRO A 240 -1.87 -15.18 9.61
C PRO A 240 -1.33 -13.94 8.87
N ALA A 241 -2.15 -13.28 8.05
CA ALA A 241 -1.76 -12.05 7.36
C ALA A 241 -1.40 -10.91 8.33
N ALA A 242 -2.21 -10.67 9.36
CA ALA A 242 -1.90 -9.68 10.39
C ALA A 242 -0.71 -10.09 11.28
N ASP A 243 -0.52 -11.38 11.55
CA ASP A 243 0.67 -11.87 12.25
C ASP A 243 1.95 -11.56 11.45
N PHE A 244 1.95 -11.82 10.14
CA PHE A 244 3.10 -11.60 9.27
C PHE A 244 3.45 -10.11 9.17
N ILE A 245 2.45 -9.24 9.00
CA ILE A 245 2.66 -7.78 8.98
C ILE A 245 3.21 -7.28 10.33
N LEU A 246 2.68 -7.77 11.47
CA LEU A 246 3.20 -7.43 12.80
C LEU A 246 4.66 -7.84 12.95
N GLN A 247 4.98 -9.08 12.59
CA GLN A 247 6.32 -9.65 12.70
C GLN A 247 7.33 -8.90 11.84
N VAL A 248 6.97 -8.62 10.59
CA VAL A 248 7.83 -7.87 9.66
C VAL A 248 8.01 -6.44 10.11
N ASN A 249 6.97 -5.76 10.62
CA ASN A 249 7.14 -4.41 11.16
C ASN A 249 8.11 -4.38 12.35
N LYS A 250 8.09 -5.40 13.23
CA LYS A 250 9.05 -5.51 14.34
C LYS A 250 10.48 -5.75 13.87
N LEU A 251 10.67 -6.62 12.86
CA LEU A 251 11.99 -6.98 12.34
C LEU A 251 12.57 -5.87 11.45
N MET A 252 11.79 -5.42 10.47
CA MET A 252 12.22 -4.56 9.38
C MET A 252 12.04 -3.08 9.67
N GLY A 253 11.05 -2.65 10.47
CA GLY A 253 10.78 -1.24 10.77
C GLY A 253 11.22 -0.23 9.68
N ASN A 254 12.31 0.48 9.96
CA ASN A 254 12.86 1.55 9.11
C ASN A 254 13.88 1.12 8.05
N TYR A 255 14.14 -0.18 7.86
CA TYR A 255 15.01 -0.66 6.78
C TYR A 255 14.50 -0.15 5.43
N ARG A 256 15.43 0.26 4.56
CA ARG A 256 15.13 0.78 3.22
C ARG A 256 15.66 -0.17 2.16
N TYR A 257 14.92 -0.30 1.06
CA TYR A 257 15.35 -1.09 -0.08
C TYR A 257 16.66 -0.52 -0.64
N ALA A 258 17.61 -1.40 -0.97
CA ALA A 258 18.97 -1.05 -1.38
C ALA A 258 19.44 -1.81 -2.63
N GLY A 259 18.53 -2.52 -3.31
CA GLY A 259 18.78 -3.23 -4.56
C GLY A 259 18.39 -4.71 -4.52
N THR A 260 18.14 -5.27 -5.70
CA THR A 260 17.89 -6.70 -5.92
C THR A 260 19.19 -7.39 -6.34
N VAL A 261 19.55 -8.46 -5.64
CA VAL A 261 20.76 -9.28 -5.87
C VAL A 261 20.50 -10.42 -6.86
N SER A 262 19.28 -10.97 -6.83
CA SER A 262 18.85 -12.05 -7.73
C SER A 262 17.38 -11.87 -8.06
N ALA A 263 17.01 -12.18 -9.30
CA ALA A 263 15.62 -12.15 -9.76
C ALA A 263 14.89 -13.49 -9.59
N ASN A 264 15.60 -14.62 -9.52
CA ASN A 264 15.01 -15.95 -9.34
C ASN A 264 15.93 -16.94 -8.60
N PRO A 265 15.64 -17.30 -7.33
CA PRO A 265 14.61 -16.66 -6.49
C PRO A 265 14.92 -15.18 -6.33
N LEU A 266 13.88 -14.42 -6.03
CA LEU A 266 13.97 -12.99 -5.81
C LEU A 266 14.70 -12.75 -4.48
N VAL A 267 15.79 -11.99 -4.52
CA VAL A 267 16.61 -11.66 -3.35
C VAL A 267 16.82 -10.16 -3.31
N ASP A 268 16.12 -9.51 -2.39
CA ASP A 268 16.27 -8.08 -2.15
C ASP A 268 17.20 -7.81 -0.97
N ARG A 269 17.99 -6.76 -1.08
CA ARG A 269 18.84 -6.24 -0.01
C ARG A 269 18.21 -4.98 0.56
N TYR A 270 18.16 -4.90 1.88
CA TYR A 270 17.71 -3.73 2.62
C TYR A 270 18.79 -3.26 3.60
N LYS A 271 18.78 -1.95 3.90
CA LYS A 271 19.75 -1.30 4.79
C LYS A 271 19.07 -0.45 5.87
N LEU A 272 19.67 -0.46 7.05
CA LEU A 272 19.36 0.47 8.16
C LEU A 272 20.68 0.87 8.83
N GLY A 273 21.22 2.03 8.45
CA GLY A 273 22.59 2.40 8.82
C GLY A 273 23.59 1.37 8.28
N SER A 274 24.41 0.80 9.17
CA SER A 274 25.33 -0.30 8.83
C SER A 274 24.64 -1.66 8.70
N LYS A 275 23.44 -1.83 9.26
CA LYS A 275 22.75 -3.13 9.27
C LYS A 275 22.27 -3.51 7.88
N THR A 276 22.31 -4.82 7.60
CA THR A 276 21.91 -5.40 6.32
C THR A 276 20.91 -6.52 6.54
N MET A 277 19.82 -6.48 5.79
CA MET A 277 18.85 -7.57 5.71
C MET A 277 18.73 -8.03 4.27
N TYR A 278 18.69 -9.33 4.04
CA TYR A 278 18.23 -9.90 2.78
C TYR A 278 16.83 -10.46 2.95
N VAL A 279 15.98 -10.27 1.94
CA VAL A 279 14.65 -10.89 1.87
C VAL A 279 14.60 -11.76 0.62
N LEU A 280 14.34 -13.05 0.82
CA LEU A 280 14.32 -14.06 -0.23
C LEU A 280 12.91 -14.61 -0.40
N VAL A 281 12.44 -14.72 -1.62
CA VAL A 281 11.13 -15.31 -1.94
C VAL A 281 11.15 -15.91 -3.35
N VAL A 282 10.39 -16.98 -3.56
CA VAL A 282 10.06 -17.44 -4.91
C VAL A 282 8.85 -16.62 -5.39
N PRO A 283 8.99 -15.77 -6.42
CA PRO A 283 7.92 -14.86 -6.86
C PRO A 283 6.90 -15.57 -7.77
N ASP A 284 6.37 -16.70 -7.33
CA ASP A 284 5.34 -17.46 -8.06
C ASP A 284 4.16 -17.86 -7.15
N GLN A 285 3.29 -18.75 -7.66
CA GLN A 285 2.13 -19.30 -6.97
C GLN A 285 1.98 -20.82 -7.25
N GLN A 286 3.11 -21.50 -7.44
CA GLN A 286 3.18 -22.91 -7.87
C GLN A 286 3.59 -23.88 -6.75
N SER A 287 3.63 -23.42 -5.49
CA SER A 287 4.16 -24.16 -4.34
C SER A 287 5.64 -24.55 -4.51
N LYS A 288 6.41 -23.76 -5.28
CA LYS A 288 7.80 -24.08 -5.60
C LYS A 288 8.72 -23.82 -4.41
N VAL A 289 9.69 -24.71 -4.24
CA VAL A 289 10.82 -24.55 -3.32
C VAL A 289 12.11 -24.67 -4.12
N THR A 290 13.07 -23.77 -3.88
CA THR A 290 14.36 -23.77 -4.55
C THR A 290 15.49 -23.60 -3.55
N ASP A 291 16.61 -24.28 -3.80
CA ASP A 291 17.83 -24.07 -3.03
C ASP A 291 18.55 -22.82 -3.56
N TYR A 292 18.97 -21.93 -2.65
CA TYR A 292 19.72 -20.72 -2.98
C TYR A 292 20.97 -20.60 -2.11
N LYS A 293 22.10 -20.23 -2.71
CA LYS A 293 23.36 -19.98 -2.02
C LYS A 293 23.57 -18.48 -1.88
N LEU A 294 23.21 -17.92 -0.73
CA LEU A 294 23.42 -16.51 -0.43
C LEU A 294 24.91 -16.26 -0.17
N ASP A 295 25.45 -15.20 -0.78
CA ASP A 295 26.82 -14.77 -0.54
C ASP A 295 26.95 -14.08 0.81
N MET A 296 27.81 -14.65 1.66
CA MET A 296 28.09 -14.21 3.02
C MET A 296 29.59 -13.93 3.18
N THR A 297 30.31 -13.67 2.09
CA THR A 297 31.76 -13.38 2.14
C THR A 297 32.04 -12.26 3.13
N GLY A 298 32.92 -12.53 4.10
CA GLY A 298 33.28 -11.60 5.17
C GLY A 298 32.36 -11.64 6.39
N HIS A 299 31.29 -12.46 6.36
CA HIS A 299 30.33 -12.58 7.45
C HIS A 299 30.41 -13.95 8.13
N LYS A 300 30.42 -13.98 9.47
CA LYS A 300 30.62 -15.22 10.25
C LYS A 300 29.32 -15.83 10.77
N THR A 301 28.32 -15.00 11.01
CA THR A 301 27.05 -15.43 11.60
C THR A 301 25.89 -14.60 11.07
N SER A 302 24.73 -15.21 10.97
CA SER A 302 23.49 -14.52 10.59
C SER A 302 22.30 -15.09 11.33
N LEU A 303 21.22 -14.33 11.37
CA LEU A 303 19.92 -14.80 11.83
C LEU A 303 19.02 -15.00 10.62
N VAL A 304 18.37 -16.15 10.56
CA VAL A 304 17.34 -16.45 9.57
C VAL A 304 15.99 -16.36 10.27
N HIS A 305 15.11 -15.51 9.78
CA HIS A 305 13.77 -15.32 10.30
C HIS A 305 12.72 -15.75 9.28
N ILE A 306 11.76 -16.55 9.75
CA ILE A 306 10.65 -17.06 8.94
C ILE A 306 9.34 -16.66 9.62
N PRO A 307 8.40 -16.00 8.91
CA PRO A 307 7.09 -15.66 9.45
C PRO A 307 6.35 -16.88 10.00
N GLN A 308 5.66 -16.72 11.14
CA GLN A 308 4.97 -17.81 11.83
C GLN A 308 3.53 -17.43 12.20
N ALA A 309 2.54 -18.17 11.69
CA ALA A 309 1.14 -17.92 12.02
C ALA A 309 0.85 -18.17 13.51
N GLY A 310 -0.04 -17.37 14.09
CA GLY A 310 -0.43 -17.48 15.51
C GLY A 310 0.62 -16.98 16.50
N SER A 311 1.67 -16.29 16.03
CA SER A 311 2.76 -15.79 16.87
C SER A 311 2.95 -14.28 16.73
N ASN A 312 3.45 -13.66 17.80
CA ASN A 312 3.90 -12.27 17.78
C ASN A 312 5.32 -12.08 17.22
N MET A 313 6.04 -13.19 17.01
CA MET A 313 7.45 -13.25 16.63
C MET A 313 7.66 -14.26 15.49
N MET A 314 8.64 -13.98 14.63
CA MET A 314 9.09 -14.94 13.62
C MET A 314 9.83 -16.11 14.29
N ASN A 315 9.79 -17.28 13.65
CA ASN A 315 10.75 -18.33 13.98
C ASN A 315 12.14 -17.87 13.55
N THR A 316 13.10 -17.86 14.48
CA THR A 316 14.44 -17.31 14.27
C THR A 316 15.49 -18.36 14.60
N SER A 317 16.43 -18.57 13.68
CA SER A 317 17.56 -19.47 13.88
C SER A 317 18.89 -18.76 13.59
N LYS A 318 19.90 -19.04 14.42
CA LYS A 318 21.26 -18.59 14.16
C LYS A 318 21.94 -19.59 13.24
N VAL A 319 22.53 -19.08 12.16
CA VAL A 319 23.22 -19.89 11.15
C VAL A 319 24.62 -19.35 10.90
N SER A 320 25.51 -20.24 10.47
CA SER A 320 26.87 -19.91 10.07
C SER A 320 27.06 -20.32 8.61
N PRO A 321 27.62 -19.46 7.74
CA PRO A 321 27.93 -19.82 6.37
C PRO A 321 29.06 -20.86 6.33
N VAL A 322 29.02 -21.72 5.32
CA VAL A 322 30.08 -22.68 4.98
C VAL A 322 30.76 -22.16 3.70
N ASP A 323 32.08 -22.01 3.73
CA ASP A 323 32.88 -21.45 2.63
C ASP A 323 32.35 -20.09 2.14
N GLY A 324 31.94 -19.23 3.08
CA GLY A 324 31.39 -17.92 2.79
C GLY A 324 30.02 -17.92 2.13
N LYS A 325 29.32 -19.07 2.07
CA LYS A 325 27.97 -19.20 1.51
C LYS A 325 26.99 -19.75 2.53
N LEU A 326 25.77 -19.21 2.53
CA LEU A 326 24.65 -19.75 3.30
C LEU A 326 23.67 -20.44 2.35
N LEU A 327 23.48 -21.75 2.53
CA LEU A 327 22.50 -22.52 1.77
C LEU A 327 21.11 -22.37 2.40
N LEU A 328 20.13 -21.91 1.61
CA LEU A 328 18.76 -21.65 2.04
C LEU A 328 17.77 -22.41 1.16
N LYS A 329 16.71 -22.92 1.76
CA LYS A 329 15.50 -23.34 1.03
C LYS A 329 14.55 -22.16 0.96
N VAL A 330 14.34 -21.64 -0.24
CA VAL A 330 13.47 -20.48 -0.51
C VAL A 330 12.18 -20.99 -1.10
N SER A 331 11.05 -20.53 -0.56
CA SER A 331 9.70 -20.80 -1.07
C SER A 331 8.98 -19.48 -1.35
N GLU A 332 7.69 -19.55 -1.69
CA GLU A 332 6.80 -18.40 -1.78
C GLU A 332 6.56 -17.68 -0.45
N THR A 333 6.88 -18.28 0.70
CA THR A 333 6.84 -17.58 2.00
C THR A 333 8.16 -16.83 2.19
N PRO A 334 8.16 -15.50 2.34
CA PRO A 334 9.39 -14.73 2.47
C PRO A 334 10.28 -15.17 3.64
N VAL A 335 11.58 -15.29 3.38
CA VAL A 335 12.62 -15.57 4.37
C VAL A 335 13.50 -14.33 4.53
N PHE A 336 13.81 -13.97 5.77
CA PHE A 336 14.63 -12.80 6.11
C PHE A 336 15.97 -13.26 6.67
N VAL A 337 17.08 -12.69 6.18
CA VAL A 337 18.43 -12.99 6.65
C VAL A 337 19.09 -11.72 7.16
N GLU A 338 19.21 -11.60 8.48
CA GLU A 338 19.89 -10.49 9.16
C GLU A 338 21.37 -10.79 9.32
N LEU A 339 22.22 -9.89 8.82
CA LEU A 339 23.66 -9.92 9.14
C LEU A 339 23.87 -9.33 10.54
N VAL A 340 24.56 -10.05 11.43
CA VAL A 340 24.66 -9.71 12.86
C VAL A 340 26.07 -9.45 13.36
N ASP A 341 27.04 -9.40 12.48
CA ASP A 341 28.45 -9.17 12.75
C ASP A 341 28.88 -7.70 12.76
#